data_AF-A0A1Q7SXQ5-F1
#
_entry.id   AF-A0A1Q7SXQ5-F1
#
_cell.length_a   1.000
_cell.length_b   1.000
_cell.length_c   1.000
_cell.angle_alpha   90.00
_cell.angle_beta   90.00
_cell.angle_gamma   90.00
#
_symmetry.space_group_name_H-M   'P 1'
#
loop_
_entity.id
_entity.type
_entity.pdbx_description
1 polymer ?
#
loop_
_entity_poly.entity_id
_entity_poly.type
_entity_poly.pdbx_seq_one_letter_code
_entity_poly.pdbx_strand_id
1 'polypeptide(L)'
;MSLSVQQRAEFVATFRFIQVFLMETIARWVPQTPEMEVKVLFGRHIWELAQQADSLGKRVYELRAPLQFSLRPVESYVQVLEEFARTETTPQKISGFYDVILPGLAARYRNYLERTDHLLDEPTTRVVEKILNEFQKMIKESETLRKELPQLCLADKNWPAHLAKPEVSVPTIVAHRPSAAIA
;
A
#
# COMPACT_ATOMS: atom_id res chain seq x y z
N MET A 1 -11.50 1.62 22.90
CA MET A 1 -12.01 0.25 22.65
C MET A 1 -11.11 -0.37 21.60
N SER A 2 -10.51 -1.53 21.88
CA SER A 2 -9.64 -2.24 20.95
C SER A 2 -10.46 -2.93 19.84
N LEU A 3 -9.82 -3.14 18.68
CA LEU A 3 -10.46 -3.81 17.55
C LEU A 3 -10.83 -5.26 17.89
N SER A 4 -12.02 -5.72 17.47
CA SER A 4 -12.39 -7.14 17.52
C SER A 4 -11.54 -7.98 16.56
N VAL A 5 -11.54 -9.30 16.73
CA VAL A 5 -10.82 -10.23 15.83
C VAL A 5 -11.32 -10.09 14.39
N GLN A 6 -12.64 -9.99 14.19
CA GLN A 6 -13.22 -9.79 12.86
C GLN A 6 -12.74 -8.48 12.23
N GLN A 7 -12.80 -7.37 12.98
CA GLN A 7 -12.32 -6.07 12.47
C GLN A 7 -10.84 -6.15 12.11
N ARG A 8 -9.99 -6.77 12.94
CA ARG A 8 -8.57 -6.98 12.63
C ARG A 8 -8.41 -7.76 11.33
N ALA A 9 -9.17 -8.84 11.12
CA ALA A 9 -9.14 -9.60 9.88
C ALA A 9 -9.49 -8.74 8.66
N GLU A 10 -10.52 -7.89 8.76
CA GLU A 10 -10.92 -6.97 7.70
C GLU A 10 -9.82 -5.96 7.37
N PHE A 11 -9.19 -5.35 8.38
CA PHE A 11 -8.04 -4.45 8.18
C PHE A 11 -6.90 -5.14 7.45
N VAL A 12 -6.45 -6.30 7.95
CA VAL A 12 -5.31 -7.03 7.36
C VAL A 12 -5.64 -7.53 5.95
N ALA A 13 -6.87 -7.98 5.70
CA ALA A 13 -7.30 -8.41 4.37
C ALA A 13 -7.39 -7.25 3.37
N THR A 14 -7.78 -6.04 3.81
CA THR A 14 -7.76 -4.83 2.99
C THR A 14 -6.34 -4.36 2.71
N PHE A 15 -5.47 -4.38 3.71
CA PHE A 15 -4.04 -4.12 3.52
C PHE A 15 -3.45 -5.08 2.49
N ARG A 16 -3.74 -6.38 2.58
CA ARG A 16 -3.28 -7.37 1.60
C ARG A 16 -3.76 -7.03 0.19
N PHE A 17 -5.04 -6.69 0.04
CA PHE A 17 -5.59 -6.32 -1.27
C PHE A 17 -4.78 -5.21 -1.91
N ILE A 18 -4.48 -4.16 -1.14
CA ILE A 18 -3.73 -3.00 -1.62
C ILE A 18 -2.29 -3.40 -1.98
N GLN A 19 -1.62 -4.23 -1.17
CA GLN A 19 -0.27 -4.69 -1.49
C GLN A 19 -0.20 -5.44 -2.83
N VAL A 20 -1.18 -6.33 -3.07
CA VAL A 20 -1.29 -7.04 -4.35
C VAL A 20 -1.54 -6.06 -5.50
N PHE A 21 -2.47 -5.12 -5.32
CA PHE A 21 -2.77 -4.11 -6.33
C PHE A 21 -1.54 -3.26 -6.70
N LEU A 22 -0.77 -2.83 -5.70
CA LEU A 22 0.44 -2.04 -5.92
C LEU A 22 1.52 -2.86 -6.63
N MET A 23 1.73 -4.10 -6.19
CA MET A 23 2.67 -5.03 -6.82
C MET A 23 2.36 -5.20 -8.32
N GLU A 24 1.11 -5.50 -8.64
CA GLU A 24 0.65 -5.70 -10.03
C GLU A 24 0.72 -4.41 -10.85
N THR A 25 0.41 -3.26 -10.24
CA THR A 25 0.47 -1.96 -10.91
C THR A 25 1.89 -1.59 -11.29
N ILE A 26 2.85 -1.74 -10.38
CA ILE A 26 4.25 -1.46 -10.67
C ILE A 26 4.79 -2.46 -11.69
N ALA A 27 4.45 -3.75 -11.57
CA ALA A 27 4.83 -4.76 -12.55
C ALA A 27 4.34 -4.42 -13.96
N ARG A 28 3.12 -3.90 -14.10
CA ARG A 28 2.57 -3.42 -15.38
C ARG A 28 3.32 -2.22 -15.95
N TRP A 29 3.91 -1.36 -15.11
CA TRP A 29 4.70 -0.21 -15.57
C TRP A 29 6.11 -0.57 -16.04
N VAL A 30 6.70 -1.66 -15.53
CA VAL A 30 8.09 -2.03 -15.83
C VAL A 30 8.37 -2.13 -17.34
N PRO A 31 7.54 -2.78 -18.18
CA PRO A 31 7.78 -2.84 -19.62
C PRO A 31 7.71 -1.49 -20.33
N GLN A 32 6.90 -0.56 -19.82
CA GLN A 32 6.66 0.76 -20.42
C GLN A 32 7.64 1.84 -19.94
N THR A 33 8.43 1.54 -18.91
CA THR A 33 9.40 2.50 -18.34
C THR A 33 10.68 2.44 -19.18
N PRO A 34 11.17 3.53 -19.77
CA PRO A 34 12.39 3.49 -20.58
C PRO A 34 13.67 3.40 -19.73
N GLU A 35 13.69 3.98 -18.53
CA GLU A 35 14.87 4.08 -17.68
C GLU A 35 15.21 2.75 -17.00
N MET A 36 16.42 2.23 -17.24
CA MET A 36 16.85 0.93 -16.73
C MET A 36 16.96 0.92 -15.21
N GLU A 37 17.47 2.01 -14.63
CA GLU A 37 17.64 2.20 -13.20
C GLU A 37 16.28 2.14 -12.47
N VAL A 38 15.24 2.70 -13.10
CA VAL A 38 13.88 2.67 -12.57
C VAL A 38 13.30 1.25 -12.64
N LYS A 39 13.57 0.48 -13.71
CA LYS A 39 13.17 -0.93 -13.77
C LYS A 39 13.80 -1.76 -12.67
N VAL A 40 15.08 -1.55 -12.39
CA VAL A 40 15.80 -2.26 -11.31
C VAL A 40 15.18 -1.92 -9.95
N LEU A 41 14.91 -0.62 -9.70
CA LEU A 41 14.24 -0.18 -8.48
C LEU A 41 12.85 -0.82 -8.33
N PHE A 42 12.02 -0.72 -9.37
CA PHE A 42 10.69 -1.33 -9.41
C PHE A 42 10.74 -2.85 -9.23
N GLY A 43 11.69 -3.55 -9.85
CA GLY A 43 11.84 -5.00 -9.70
C GLY A 43 12.02 -5.42 -8.24
N ARG A 44 12.87 -4.72 -7.49
CA ARG A 44 13.04 -4.96 -6.05
C ARG A 44 11.76 -4.68 -5.28
N HIS A 45 11.10 -3.55 -5.58
CA HIS A 45 9.90 -3.12 -4.85
C HIS A 45 8.67 -3.98 -5.14
N ILE A 46 8.55 -4.53 -6.35
CA ILE A 46 7.56 -5.56 -6.68
C ILE A 46 7.76 -6.77 -5.77
N TRP A 47 9.00 -7.25 -5.62
CA TRP A 47 9.29 -8.36 -4.72
C TRP A 47 8.96 -8.01 -3.26
N GLU A 48 9.35 -6.83 -2.77
CA GLU A 48 9.01 -6.39 -1.41
C GLU A 48 7.48 -6.37 -1.19
N LEU A 49 6.71 -5.77 -2.09
CA LEU A 49 5.23 -5.75 -2.01
C LEU A 49 4.63 -7.17 -2.04
N ALA A 50 5.20 -8.10 -2.82
CA ALA A 50 4.79 -9.49 -2.83
C ALA A 50 4.99 -10.16 -1.46
N GLN A 51 6.15 -9.94 -0.84
CA GLN A 51 6.47 -10.49 0.50
C GLN A 51 5.56 -9.90 1.59
N GLN A 52 5.20 -8.62 1.46
CA GLN A 52 4.24 -7.96 2.35
C GLN A 52 2.84 -8.56 2.18
N ALA A 53 2.37 -8.74 0.95
CA ALA A 53 1.09 -9.36 0.66
C ALA A 53 1.01 -10.80 1.21
N ASP A 54 2.05 -11.60 1.04
CA ASP A 54 2.11 -12.97 1.57
C ASP A 54 2.06 -12.99 3.11
N SER A 55 2.83 -12.11 3.76
CA SER A 55 2.86 -11.97 5.21
C SER A 55 1.48 -11.60 5.77
N LEU A 56 0.80 -10.64 5.14
CA LEU A 56 -0.57 -10.26 5.49
C LEU A 56 -1.54 -11.41 5.23
N GLY A 57 -1.41 -12.13 4.12
CA GLY A 57 -2.29 -13.27 3.79
C GLY A 57 -2.21 -14.44 4.75
N LYS A 58 -1.02 -14.73 5.29
CA LYS A 58 -0.83 -15.68 6.40
C LYS A 58 -1.52 -15.17 7.67
N ARG A 59 -1.36 -13.89 7.99
CA ARG A 59 -1.98 -13.28 9.18
C ARG A 59 -3.51 -13.27 9.12
N VAL A 60 -4.10 -13.04 7.94
CA VAL A 60 -5.57 -13.12 7.74
C VAL A 60 -6.10 -14.50 8.12
N TYR A 61 -5.38 -15.58 7.77
CA TYR A 61 -5.76 -16.94 8.14
C TYR A 61 -5.78 -17.15 9.66
N GLU A 62 -4.74 -16.68 10.34
CA GLU A 62 -4.60 -16.77 11.79
C GLU A 62 -5.70 -15.95 12.53
N LEU A 63 -6.29 -14.96 11.86
CA LEU A 63 -7.45 -14.18 12.32
C LEU A 63 -8.80 -14.81 11.93
N ARG A 64 -8.84 -16.10 11.57
CA ARG A 64 -10.04 -16.90 11.26
C ARG A 64 -10.76 -16.53 9.95
N ALA A 65 -10.07 -15.87 9.03
CA ALA A 65 -10.55 -15.71 7.65
C ALA A 65 -9.88 -16.76 6.72
N PRO A 66 -10.35 -16.94 5.47
CA PRO A 66 -9.71 -17.88 4.55
C PRO A 66 -8.25 -17.53 4.25
N LEU A 67 -7.43 -18.53 3.97
CA LEU A 67 -6.01 -18.34 3.67
C LEU A 67 -5.82 -17.45 2.44
N GLN A 68 -4.89 -16.47 2.54
CA GLN A 68 -4.60 -15.50 1.47
C GLN A 68 -5.82 -14.67 1.05
N PHE A 69 -6.83 -14.56 1.92
CA PHE A 69 -8.01 -13.77 1.64
C PHE A 69 -7.69 -12.27 1.56
N SER A 70 -8.27 -11.61 0.57
CA SER A 70 -8.19 -10.16 0.39
C SER A 70 -9.59 -9.54 0.38
N LEU A 71 -9.69 -8.40 1.04
CA LEU A 71 -10.91 -7.63 1.12
C LEU A 71 -10.74 -6.35 0.31
N ARG A 72 -11.51 -6.23 -0.78
CA ARG A 72 -11.52 -5.00 -1.59
C ARG A 72 -11.84 -3.80 -0.67
N PRO A 73 -11.07 -2.70 -0.74
CA PRO A 73 -11.33 -1.51 0.04
C PRO A 73 -12.64 -0.85 -0.37
N VAL A 74 -13.08 0.15 0.38
CA VAL A 74 -14.24 0.98 0.00
C VAL A 74 -14.06 1.56 -1.40
N GLU A 75 -15.16 1.69 -2.14
CA GLU A 75 -15.13 2.03 -3.57
C GLU A 75 -14.44 3.37 -3.85
N SER A 76 -14.59 4.35 -2.96
CA SER A 76 -13.90 5.64 -3.08
C SER A 76 -12.38 5.49 -3.06
N TYR A 77 -11.82 4.54 -2.30
CA TYR A 77 -10.38 4.29 -2.30
C TYR A 77 -9.94 3.49 -3.53
N VAL A 78 -10.80 2.60 -4.05
CA VAL A 78 -10.51 1.90 -5.31
C VAL A 78 -10.36 2.91 -6.45
N GLN A 79 -11.21 3.94 -6.51
CA GLN A 79 -11.08 5.01 -7.50
C GLN A 79 -9.73 5.73 -7.42
N VAL A 80 -9.20 5.96 -6.20
CA VAL A 80 -7.84 6.52 -6.02
C VAL A 80 -6.78 5.59 -6.57
N LEU A 81 -6.88 4.29 -6.27
CA LEU A 81 -5.94 3.28 -6.74
C LEU A 81 -5.96 3.14 -8.27
N GLU A 82 -7.15 3.18 -8.88
CA GLU A 82 -7.30 3.15 -10.34
C GLU A 82 -6.72 4.39 -11.00
N GLU A 83 -6.95 5.57 -10.43
CA GLU A 83 -6.37 6.82 -10.93
C GLU A 83 -4.84 6.81 -10.84
N PHE A 84 -4.30 6.34 -9.70
CA PHE A 84 -2.87 6.07 -9.55
C PHE A 84 -2.35 5.10 -10.62
N ALA A 85 -3.08 4.02 -10.90
CA ALA A 85 -2.66 3.02 -11.87
C ALA A 85 -2.67 3.51 -13.33
N ARG A 86 -3.35 4.62 -13.64
CA ARG A 86 -3.40 5.26 -14.96
C ARG A 86 -2.25 6.25 -15.22
N THR A 87 -1.35 6.45 -14.27
CA THR A 87 -0.19 7.34 -14.48
C THR A 87 0.68 6.88 -15.64
N GLU A 88 1.10 7.83 -16.50
CA GLU A 88 1.73 7.51 -17.77
C GLU A 88 3.25 7.71 -17.73
N THR A 89 3.70 8.89 -17.32
CA THR A 89 5.13 9.25 -17.36
C THR A 89 5.90 8.68 -16.18
N THR A 90 7.18 8.35 -16.37
CA THR A 90 8.05 7.85 -15.29
C THR A 90 8.09 8.77 -14.07
N PRO A 91 8.25 10.10 -14.20
CA PRO A 91 8.22 11.00 -13.05
C PRO A 91 6.88 11.00 -12.29
N GLN A 92 5.75 10.90 -13.00
CA GLN A 92 4.43 10.79 -12.38
C GLN A 92 4.26 9.46 -11.63
N LYS A 93 4.70 8.35 -12.22
CA LYS A 93 4.67 7.02 -11.59
C LYS A 93 5.48 7.01 -10.29
N ILE A 94 6.71 7.51 -10.33
CA ILE A 94 7.60 7.63 -9.17
C ILE A 94 6.96 8.54 -8.12
N SER A 95 6.54 9.75 -8.49
CA SER A 95 5.99 10.69 -7.52
C SER A 95 4.67 10.20 -6.91
N GLY A 96 3.76 9.66 -7.74
CA GLY A 96 2.50 9.09 -7.26
C GLY A 96 2.72 7.93 -6.29
N PHE A 97 3.69 7.06 -6.57
CA PHE A 97 3.91 5.88 -5.72
C PHE A 97 4.62 6.25 -4.41
N TYR A 98 5.79 6.89 -4.52
CA TYR A 98 6.65 7.13 -3.36
C TYR A 98 6.29 8.37 -2.55
N ASP A 99 5.72 9.41 -3.18
CA ASP A 99 5.41 10.67 -2.48
C ASP A 99 3.95 10.76 -2.03
N VAL A 100 3.05 9.97 -2.63
CA VAL A 100 1.60 10.02 -2.34
C VAL A 100 1.08 8.71 -1.73
N ILE A 101 1.14 7.62 -2.48
CA ILE A 101 0.49 6.36 -2.08
C ILE A 101 1.18 5.72 -0.86
N LEU A 102 2.51 5.56 -0.88
CA LEU A 102 3.22 4.95 0.26
C LEU A 102 3.08 5.77 1.55
N PRO A 103 3.26 7.11 1.56
CA PRO A 103 3.03 7.92 2.76
C PRO A 103 1.58 7.87 3.27
N GLY A 104 0.58 7.91 2.37
CA GLY A 104 -0.83 7.78 2.71
C GLY A 104 -1.16 6.43 3.36
N LEU A 105 -0.64 5.34 2.79
CA LEU A 105 -0.78 4.01 3.40
C LEU A 105 -0.04 3.90 4.74
N ALA A 106 1.16 4.47 4.85
CA ALA A 106 1.89 4.48 6.12
C ALA A 106 1.09 5.17 7.23
N ALA A 107 0.39 6.27 6.93
CA ALA A 107 -0.50 6.92 7.90
C ALA A 107 -1.64 5.99 8.37
N ARG A 108 -2.22 5.20 7.46
CA ARG A 108 -3.29 4.23 7.78
C ARG A 108 -2.80 3.05 8.59
N TYR A 109 -1.60 2.57 8.29
CA TYR A 109 -0.94 1.50 9.04
C TYR A 109 -0.62 1.98 10.47
N ARG A 110 -0.13 3.21 10.64
CA ARG A 110 0.05 3.82 11.97
C ARG A 110 -1.27 3.98 12.71
N ASN A 111 -2.33 4.43 12.04
CA ASN A 111 -3.66 4.53 12.66
C ASN A 111 -4.19 3.16 13.11
N TYR A 112 -3.91 2.10 12.36
CA TYR A 112 -4.25 0.74 12.80
C TYR A 112 -3.50 0.37 14.10
N LEU A 113 -2.19 0.65 14.17
CA LEU A 113 -1.39 0.41 15.37
C LEU A 113 -1.91 1.20 16.57
N GLU A 114 -2.38 2.43 16.39
CA GLU A 114 -2.97 3.23 17.47
C GLU A 114 -4.30 2.66 18.01
N ARG A 115 -5.00 1.86 17.21
CA ARG A 115 -6.34 1.33 17.53
C ARG A 115 -6.34 -0.12 17.99
N THR A 116 -5.32 -0.89 17.60
CA THR A 116 -5.20 -2.29 18.00
C THR A 116 -4.60 -2.39 19.41
N ASP A 117 -4.85 -3.51 20.08
CA ASP A 117 -4.20 -3.82 21.35
C ASP A 117 -2.89 -4.56 21.04
N HIS A 118 -1.75 -3.94 21.36
CA HIS A 118 -0.43 -4.43 20.97
C HIS A 118 -0.09 -5.77 21.63
N LEU A 119 -0.69 -6.08 22.78
CA LEU A 119 -0.46 -7.35 23.48
C LEU A 119 -1.33 -8.46 22.88
N LEU A 120 -2.61 -8.17 22.64
CA LEU A 120 -3.57 -9.15 22.10
C LEU A 120 -3.43 -9.37 20.59
N ASP A 121 -2.76 -8.46 19.89
CA ASP A 121 -2.56 -8.47 18.45
C ASP A 121 -1.10 -8.25 18.05
N GLU A 122 -0.19 -8.67 18.93
CA GLU A 122 1.25 -8.56 18.71
C GLU A 122 1.72 -9.13 17.35
N PRO A 123 1.21 -10.30 16.88
CA PRO A 123 1.61 -10.81 15.57
C PRO A 123 1.30 -9.86 14.41
N THR A 124 0.13 -9.22 14.45
CA THR A 124 -0.25 -8.25 13.41
C THR A 124 0.55 -6.96 13.54
N THR A 125 0.79 -6.51 14.77
CA THR A 125 1.63 -5.34 15.08
C THR A 125 3.01 -5.48 14.46
N ARG A 126 3.68 -6.62 14.68
CA ARG A 126 5.01 -6.90 14.12
C ARG A 126 5.02 -6.91 12.59
N VAL A 127 3.99 -7.48 11.95
CA VAL A 127 3.87 -7.47 10.48
C VAL A 127 3.70 -6.05 9.96
N VAL A 128 2.83 -5.25 10.58
CA VAL A 128 2.55 -3.87 10.18
C VAL A 128 3.77 -2.97 10.37
N GLU A 129 4.49 -3.09 11.49
CA GLU A 129 5.72 -2.34 11.75
C GLU A 129 6.83 -2.68 10.75
N LYS A 130 6.98 -3.97 10.41
CA LYS A 130 7.92 -4.40 9.36
C LYS A 130 7.60 -3.72 8.02
N ILE A 131 6.33 -3.73 7.61
CA ILE A 131 5.89 -3.10 6.36
C ILE A 131 6.17 -1.58 6.39
N LEU A 132 5.92 -0.92 7.52
CA LEU A 132 6.19 0.51 7.68
C LEU A 132 7.68 0.84 7.49
N ASN A 133 8.57 0.02 8.04
CA ASN A 133 10.02 0.18 7.86
C ASN A 133 10.44 -0.04 6.40
N GLU A 134 9.84 -1.03 5.74
CA GLU A 134 10.07 -1.29 4.31
C GLU A 134 9.58 -0.12 3.44
N PHE A 135 8.40 0.45 3.70
CA PHE A 135 7.93 1.65 3.01
C PHE A 135 8.90 2.83 3.13
N GLN A 136 9.44 3.08 4.33
CA GLN A 136 10.43 4.14 4.54
C GLN A 136 11.71 3.89 3.71
N LYS A 137 12.16 2.64 3.66
CA LYS A 137 13.31 2.24 2.84
C LYS A 137 13.02 2.46 1.34
N MET A 138 11.87 2.03 0.84
CA MET A 138 11.46 2.23 -0.55
C MET A 138 11.45 3.71 -0.95
N ILE A 139 10.89 4.57 -0.09
CA ILE A 139 10.86 6.02 -0.30
C ILE A 139 12.28 6.58 -0.39
N LYS A 140 13.14 6.26 0.57
CA LYS A 140 14.54 6.73 0.60
C LYS A 140 15.35 6.30 -0.63
N GLU A 141 15.09 5.10 -1.12
CA GLU A 141 15.74 4.59 -2.34
C GLU A 141 15.27 5.37 -3.58
N SER A 142 13.99 5.72 -3.66
CA SER A 142 13.48 6.60 -4.73
C SER A 142 14.09 8.00 -4.67
N GLU A 143 14.28 8.55 -3.47
CA GLU A 143 14.91 9.86 -3.26
C GLU A 143 16.38 9.85 -3.69
N THR A 144 17.09 8.76 -3.38
CA THR A 144 18.49 8.57 -3.79
C THR A 144 18.59 8.51 -5.31
N LEU A 145 17.73 7.70 -5.95
CA LEU A 145 17.69 7.60 -7.40
C LEU A 145 17.38 8.95 -8.07
N ARG A 146 16.41 9.72 -7.54
CA ARG A 146 16.06 11.04 -8.07
C ARG A 146 17.15 12.10 -7.88
N LYS A 147 18.03 11.95 -6.88
CA LYS A 147 19.23 12.81 -6.73
C LYS A 147 20.27 12.51 -7.80
N GLU A 148 20.42 11.25 -8.17
CA GLU A 148 21.37 10.81 -9.22
C GLU A 148 20.84 11.09 -10.63
N LEU A 149 19.53 11.01 -10.82
CA LEU A 149 18.84 11.23 -12.10
C LEU A 149 17.76 12.30 -11.96
N PRO A 150 18.12 13.60 -11.99
CA PRO A 150 17.18 14.70 -11.77
C PRO A 150 16.01 14.76 -12.76
N GLN A 151 16.14 14.17 -13.96
CA GLN A 151 15.06 14.05 -14.93
C GLN A 151 13.88 13.20 -14.44
N LEU A 152 14.08 12.38 -13.40
CA LEU A 152 13.03 11.61 -12.74
C LEU A 152 12.22 12.46 -11.75
N CYS A 153 12.67 13.67 -11.42
CA CYS A 153 11.92 14.60 -10.60
C CYS A 153 10.75 15.16 -11.41
N LEU A 154 9.57 15.15 -10.80
CA LEU A 154 8.38 15.71 -11.44
C LEU A 154 8.46 17.23 -11.49
N ALA A 155 8.48 17.79 -12.70
CA ALA A 155 8.54 19.24 -12.91
C ALA A 155 7.22 19.93 -12.54
N ASP A 156 6.09 19.26 -12.77
CA ASP A 156 4.77 19.76 -12.40
C ASP A 156 4.53 19.60 -10.89
N LYS A 157 4.62 20.73 -10.18
CA LYS A 157 4.42 20.79 -8.73
C LYS A 157 2.96 20.59 -8.30
N ASN A 158 2.00 20.76 -9.21
CA ASN A 158 0.58 20.63 -8.90
C ASN A 158 0.07 19.19 -9.07
N TRP A 159 0.75 18.40 -9.90
CA TRP A 159 0.34 17.04 -10.19
C TRP A 159 0.29 16.12 -8.95
N PRO A 160 1.23 16.16 -7.98
CA PRO A 160 1.10 15.34 -6.77
C PRO A 160 -0.19 15.63 -6.00
N ALA A 161 -0.64 16.90 -6.00
CA ALA A 161 -1.87 17.29 -5.33
C ALA A 161 -3.13 16.72 -6.00
N HIS A 162 -3.10 16.41 -7.29
CA HIS A 162 -4.20 15.74 -7.98
C HIS A 162 -4.49 14.35 -7.41
N LEU A 163 -3.44 13.60 -7.03
CA LEU A 163 -3.60 12.27 -6.42
C LEU A 163 -3.70 12.33 -4.88
N ALA A 164 -2.99 13.26 -4.24
CA ALA A 164 -2.97 13.38 -2.78
C ALA A 164 -4.30 13.85 -2.19
N LYS A 165 -5.00 14.78 -2.86
CA LYS A 165 -6.33 15.25 -2.42
C LYS A 165 -7.34 14.10 -2.26
N PRO A 166 -7.59 13.27 -3.30
CA PRO A 166 -8.54 12.17 -3.17
C PRO A 166 -8.02 11.08 -2.22
N GLU A 167 -6.70 10.80 -2.17
CA GLU A 167 -6.11 9.85 -1.20
C GLU A 167 -6.45 10.23 0.25
N VAL A 168 -6.17 11.47 0.64
CA VAL A 168 -6.41 11.97 2.00
C VAL A 168 -7.91 12.08 2.32
N SER A 169 -8.75 12.33 1.30
CA SER A 169 -10.20 12.51 1.48
C SER A 169 -10.94 11.23 1.91
N VAL A 170 -10.32 10.05 1.80
CA VAL A 170 -10.91 8.76 2.18
C VAL A 170 -10.30 8.27 3.50
N PRO A 171 -10.75 8.71 4.69
CA PRO A 171 -10.08 8.40 5.95
C PRO A 171 -10.18 6.91 6.35
N THR A 172 -11.29 6.24 6.00
CA THR A 172 -11.48 4.81 6.26
C THR A 172 -11.50 4.05 4.95
N ILE A 173 -10.54 3.13 4.77
CA ILE A 173 -10.42 2.33 3.55
C ILE A 173 -11.01 0.92 3.67
N VAL A 174 -11.29 0.47 4.89
CA VAL A 174 -11.77 -0.89 5.18
C VAL A 174 -13.29 -0.94 5.01
N ALA A 175 -13.75 -1.83 4.14
CA ALA A 175 -15.17 -2.16 4.02
C ALA A 175 -15.56 -3.17 5.09
N HIS A 176 -16.57 -2.88 5.92
CA HIS A 176 -17.05 -3.84 6.93
C HIS A 176 -17.99 -4.86 6.31
N ARG A 177 -17.82 -6.15 6.65
CA ARG A 177 -18.79 -7.18 6.28
C ARG A 177 -19.87 -7.32 7.36
N PRO A 178 -21.14 -7.45 6.98
CA PRO A 178 -22.15 -7.91 7.94
C PRO A 178 -21.79 -9.32 8.42
N SER A 179 -21.91 -9.54 9.73
CA SER A 179 -21.47 -10.74 10.47
C SER A 179 -22.01 -12.07 9.91
N ALA A 180 -23.05 -12.05 9.08
CA ALA A 180 -23.72 -13.23 8.54
C ALA A 180 -22.99 -13.96 7.38
N ALA A 181 -21.86 -13.44 6.89
CA ALA A 181 -21.14 -14.00 5.73
C ALA A 181 -19.92 -14.87 6.09
N ILE A 182 -19.96 -15.54 7.24
CA ILE A 182 -18.92 -16.49 7.66
C ILE A 182 -19.59 -17.87 7.84
N ALA A 183 -19.69 -18.59 6.73
CA ALA A 183 -19.92 -20.03 6.68
C ALA A 183 -18.92 -20.63 5.68
#